data_AF-A0A7J7J9I8-F1
#
_entry.id   AF-A0A7J7J9I8-F1
#
_cell.length_a   1.000
_cell.length_b   1.000
_cell.length_c   1.000
_cell.angle_alpha   90.00
_cell.angle_beta   90.00
_cell.angle_gamma   90.00
#
_symmetry.space_group_name_H-M   'P 1'
#
loop_
_entity.id
_entity.type
_entity.pdbx_description
1 polymer ?
#
loop_
_entity_poly.entity_id
_entity_poly.type
_entity_poly.pdbx_seq_one_letter_code
_entity_poly.pdbx_strand_id
1 'polypeptide(L)'
;MPHKSIADHASFCILHCITLLSVIIGFKYAGVQETSCFCSQTYGKHGETSKFDCNLCEDGSYMRCGAPGKNSVYRTNFLGCYIEDMYVKTFDHFAHLPSYDVTPTDCITKCRKDGFLFAGIRNGQDCYCGNEFNRYGEAPVDECNLPCSGNPQVTCGGILRNSVYNTQFDSKRYK
;
A
#
# COMPACT_ATOMS: atom_id res chain seq x y z
N MET A 1 6.80 28.75 13.77
CA MET A 1 6.68 27.50 12.99
C MET A 1 5.37 26.86 13.40
N PRO A 2 4.41 26.56 12.50
CA PRO A 2 3.13 26.00 12.94
C PRO A 2 3.35 24.54 13.35
N HIS A 3 3.04 24.21 14.60
CA HIS A 3 2.96 22.83 15.05
C HIS A 3 1.79 22.17 14.31
N LYS A 4 2.09 21.23 13.38
CA LYS A 4 1.06 20.37 12.79
C LYS A 4 0.44 19.51 13.90
N SER A 5 -0.88 19.40 13.94
CA SER A 5 -1.59 18.61 14.97
C SER A 5 -1.24 17.12 14.88
N ILE A 6 -1.44 16.34 15.96
CA ILE A 6 -1.20 14.88 15.98
C ILE A 6 -2.05 14.16 14.91
N ALA A 7 -3.22 14.69 14.64
CA ALA A 7 -4.12 14.17 13.63
C ALA A 7 -3.72 14.49 12.19
N ASP A 8 -3.29 15.72 11.94
CA ASP A 8 -2.66 16.07 10.67
C ASP A 8 -1.47 15.15 10.46
N HIS A 9 -0.70 14.84 11.53
CA HIS A 9 0.37 13.86 11.45
C HIS A 9 -0.13 12.46 11.14
N ALA A 10 -1.15 11.90 11.79
CA ALA A 10 -1.61 10.55 11.46
C ALA A 10 -2.22 10.43 10.06
N SER A 11 -3.01 11.42 9.63
CA SER A 11 -3.51 11.49 8.26
C SER A 11 -2.35 11.70 7.27
N PHE A 12 -1.38 12.55 7.61
CA PHE A 12 -0.15 12.73 6.85
C PHE A 12 0.80 11.55 6.96
N CYS A 13 0.69 10.68 7.96
CA CYS A 13 1.52 9.52 8.22
C CYS A 13 1.03 8.33 7.42
N ILE A 14 -0.28 8.11 7.46
CA ILE A 14 -1.00 7.22 6.57
C ILE A 14 -0.75 7.71 5.15
N LEU A 15 -0.93 9.01 4.87
CA LEU A 15 -0.62 9.56 3.55
C LEU A 15 0.87 9.49 3.21
N HIS A 16 1.83 9.73 4.11
CA HIS A 16 3.28 9.71 3.82
C HIS A 16 3.86 8.31 3.73
N CYS A 17 3.38 7.34 4.51
CA CYS A 17 3.59 5.95 4.16
C CYS A 17 2.96 5.74 2.79
N ILE A 18 1.67 6.00 2.58
CA ILE A 18 0.97 5.80 1.29
C ILE A 18 1.56 6.58 0.09
N THR A 19 2.31 7.68 0.24
CA THR A 19 2.75 8.53 -0.89
C THR A 19 4.25 8.74 -0.98
N LEU A 20 5.02 8.60 0.11
CA LEU A 20 6.45 8.92 0.14
C LEU A 20 7.36 7.76 0.56
N LEU A 21 6.89 6.74 1.28
CA LEU A 21 7.75 5.60 1.69
C LEU A 21 7.18 4.24 1.29
N SER A 22 5.87 4.03 1.35
CA SER A 22 5.21 2.78 0.94
C SER A 22 4.99 2.66 -0.56
N VAL A 23 5.11 3.75 -1.31
CA VAL A 23 5.01 3.73 -2.77
C VAL A 23 6.42 3.72 -3.40
N ILE A 24 7.40 4.37 -2.79
CA ILE A 24 8.81 4.29 -3.22
C ILE A 24 9.40 2.89 -3.01
N ILE A 25 9.06 2.21 -1.90
CA ILE A 25 9.70 0.94 -1.48
C ILE A 25 8.68 -0.21 -1.33
N GLY A 26 7.37 0.05 -1.43
CA GLY A 26 6.35 -1.01 -1.32
C GLY A 26 6.21 -1.57 0.10
N PHE A 27 5.85 -0.77 1.11
CA PHE A 27 5.63 -1.29 2.47
C PHE A 27 4.19 -1.74 2.72
N LYS A 28 4.02 -2.92 3.30
CA LYS A 28 2.71 -3.47 3.67
C LYS A 28 2.04 -2.75 4.85
N TYR A 29 2.83 -2.18 5.75
CA TYR A 29 2.34 -1.61 7.01
C TYR A 29 2.88 -0.21 7.28
N ALA A 30 2.02 0.62 7.86
CA ALA A 30 2.32 1.92 8.43
C ALA A 30 2.07 1.89 9.94
N GLY A 31 2.90 2.54 10.72
CA GLY A 31 2.82 2.63 12.18
C GLY A 31 2.83 4.09 12.64
N VAL A 32 1.95 4.43 13.59
CA VAL A 32 1.89 5.76 14.22
C VAL A 32 2.16 5.63 15.71
N GLN A 33 3.06 6.45 16.24
CA GLN A 33 3.32 6.60 17.67
C GLN A 33 3.35 8.08 18.02
N GLU A 34 2.27 8.57 18.59
CA GLU A 34 2.06 9.98 18.88
C GLU A 34 2.24 10.82 17.59
N THR A 35 3.34 11.56 17.47
CA THR A 35 3.69 12.35 16.29
C THR A 35 4.64 11.64 15.31
N SER A 36 5.10 10.43 15.66
CA SER A 36 6.09 9.67 14.91
C SER A 36 5.46 8.66 13.95
N CYS A 37 6.15 8.44 12.84
CA CYS A 37 5.72 7.60 11.72
C CYS A 37 6.74 6.52 11.39
N PHE A 38 6.24 5.33 11.08
CA PHE A 38 7.06 4.17 10.72
C PHE A 38 6.41 3.44 9.54
N CYS A 39 7.20 2.88 8.63
CA CYS A 39 6.71 1.95 7.62
C CYS A 39 7.53 0.66 7.70
N SER A 40 6.90 -0.49 7.43
CA SER A 40 7.54 -1.80 7.57
C SER A 40 6.86 -2.87 6.73
N GLN A 41 7.60 -3.93 6.39
CA GLN A 41 7.06 -5.15 5.78
C GLN A 41 6.40 -6.08 6.80
N THR A 42 6.75 -5.92 8.08
CA THR A 42 6.27 -6.76 9.19
C THR A 42 5.89 -5.91 10.39
N TYR A 43 4.99 -6.39 11.24
CA TYR A 43 4.67 -5.76 12.52
C TYR A 43 4.60 -6.83 13.62
N GLY A 44 4.47 -6.42 14.89
CA GLY A 44 4.25 -7.35 16.00
C GLY A 44 5.52 -7.94 16.64
N LYS A 45 6.72 -7.50 16.25
CA LYS A 45 8.01 -7.96 16.83
C LYS A 45 8.06 -7.88 18.36
N HIS A 46 7.37 -6.90 18.95
CA HIS A 46 7.35 -6.64 20.39
C HIS A 46 6.04 -7.07 21.07
N GLY A 47 5.24 -7.91 20.40
CA GLY A 47 3.91 -8.32 20.85
C GLY A 47 2.81 -7.33 20.47
N GLU A 48 1.58 -7.70 20.81
CA GLU A 48 0.38 -6.90 20.58
C GLU A 48 -0.21 -6.46 21.92
N THR A 49 -0.86 -5.29 21.91
CA THR A 49 -1.55 -4.72 23.08
C THR A 49 -3.00 -4.44 22.72
N SER A 50 -3.84 -4.19 23.72
CA SER A 50 -5.23 -3.86 23.46
C SER A 50 -5.34 -2.58 22.63
N LYS A 51 -6.30 -2.55 21.71
CA LYS A 51 -6.58 -1.34 20.91
C LYS A 51 -6.80 -0.10 21.80
N PHE A 52 -7.36 -0.29 22.99
CA PHE A 52 -7.64 0.77 23.96
C PHE A 52 -6.38 1.40 24.57
N ASP A 53 -5.23 0.73 24.47
CA ASP A 53 -3.95 1.24 24.95
C ASP A 53 -3.32 2.32 24.04
N CYS A 54 -3.82 2.46 22.81
CA CYS A 54 -3.39 3.50 21.88
C CYS A 54 -4.40 4.65 21.92
N ASN A 55 -3.94 5.88 22.05
CA ASN A 55 -4.80 7.05 22.15
C ASN A 55 -5.49 7.35 20.81
N LEU A 56 -6.69 7.94 20.88
CA LEU A 56 -7.32 8.52 19.70
C LEU A 56 -6.51 9.73 19.21
N CYS A 57 -6.60 10.00 17.92
CA CYS A 57 -6.01 11.19 17.32
C CYS A 57 -6.82 12.44 17.73
N GLU A 58 -6.13 13.59 17.85
CA GLU A 58 -6.71 14.85 18.35
C GLU A 58 -7.60 15.61 17.33
N ASP A 59 -7.92 15.01 16.17
CA ASP A 59 -8.83 15.59 15.15
C ASP A 59 -10.30 15.21 15.33
N GLY A 60 -10.63 14.42 16.35
CA GLY A 60 -11.95 13.81 16.44
C GLY A 60 -12.20 12.76 15.37
N SER A 61 -11.17 12.25 14.69
CA SER A 61 -11.27 11.01 13.95
C SER A 61 -11.33 9.82 14.91
N TYR A 62 -11.97 8.73 14.48
CA TYR A 62 -11.95 7.46 15.22
C TYR A 62 -10.64 6.66 15.00
N MET A 63 -9.61 7.30 14.44
CA MET A 63 -8.30 6.70 14.26
C MET A 63 -7.50 6.75 15.56
N ARG A 64 -6.55 5.83 15.71
CA ARG A 64 -5.65 5.77 16.87
C ARG A 64 -4.24 6.18 16.49
N CYS A 65 -3.64 7.03 17.29
CA CYS A 65 -2.33 7.61 17.04
C CYS A 65 -1.23 6.96 17.89
N GLY A 66 -1.42 5.73 18.39
CA GLY A 66 -0.46 5.09 19.28
C GLY A 66 -0.44 5.71 20.68
N ALA A 67 0.61 5.40 21.44
CA ALA A 67 0.90 5.95 22.77
C ALA A 67 2.41 5.76 23.05
N PRO A 68 2.99 6.35 24.10
CA PRO A 68 4.39 6.10 24.44
C PRO A 68 4.72 4.60 24.48
N GLY A 69 5.65 4.16 23.63
CA GLY A 69 6.05 2.76 23.50
C GLY A 69 5.06 1.84 22.76
N LYS A 70 3.97 2.37 22.20
CA LYS A 70 2.90 1.60 21.54
C LYS A 70 2.56 2.20 20.17
N ASN A 71 2.60 1.37 19.13
CA ASN A 71 2.32 1.81 17.76
C ASN A 71 0.90 1.40 17.35
N SER A 72 0.13 2.32 16.80
CA SER A 72 -1.05 1.96 16.01
C SER A 72 -0.60 1.54 14.61
N VAL A 73 -0.92 0.31 14.21
CA VAL A 73 -0.51 -0.26 12.92
C VAL A 73 -1.67 -0.27 11.93
N TYR A 74 -1.42 0.18 10.72
CA TYR A 74 -2.36 0.27 9.60
C TYR A 74 -1.80 -0.50 8.40
N ARG A 75 -2.67 -1.20 7.67
CA ARG A 75 -2.32 -1.81 6.38
C ARG A 75 -2.31 -0.74 5.30
N THR A 76 -1.42 -0.86 4.33
CA THR A 76 -1.45 -0.03 3.12
C THR A 76 -2.20 -0.77 2.01
N ASN A 77 -2.39 -0.10 0.87
CA ASN A 77 -2.95 -0.76 -0.31
C ASN A 77 -1.98 -1.80 -0.89
N PHE A 78 -0.68 -1.67 -0.66
CA PHE A 78 0.32 -2.59 -1.17
C PHE A 78 0.32 -3.90 -0.39
N LEU A 79 0.04 -5.00 -1.08
CA LEU A 79 -0.08 -6.32 -0.48
C LEU A 79 1.23 -7.12 -0.51
N GLY A 80 2.18 -6.72 -1.36
CA GLY A 80 3.46 -7.41 -1.52
C GLY A 80 3.87 -7.58 -2.99
N CYS A 81 5.01 -8.23 -3.16
CA CYS A 81 5.51 -8.68 -4.45
C CYS A 81 5.10 -10.15 -4.64
N TYR A 82 4.51 -10.50 -5.79
CA TYR A 82 4.02 -11.85 -6.04
C TYR A 82 4.59 -12.43 -7.31
N ILE A 83 4.86 -13.74 -7.28
CA ILE A 83 5.38 -14.49 -8.42
C ILE A 83 4.31 -14.56 -9.51
N GLU A 84 4.72 -14.32 -10.75
CA GLU A 84 3.88 -14.54 -11.93
C GLU A 84 4.52 -15.58 -12.84
N ASP A 85 3.70 -16.45 -13.42
CA ASP A 85 4.16 -17.46 -14.37
C ASP A 85 4.07 -16.94 -15.83
N MET A 86 4.94 -17.45 -16.69
CA MET A 86 4.98 -17.05 -18.11
C MET A 86 3.80 -17.62 -18.91
N TYR A 87 3.31 -18.80 -18.54
CA TYR A 87 2.29 -19.56 -19.28
C TYR A 87 0.91 -19.43 -18.67
N VAL A 88 0.81 -19.56 -17.34
CA VAL A 88 -0.46 -19.58 -16.62
C VAL A 88 -0.52 -18.38 -15.68
N LYS A 89 -1.02 -17.25 -16.19
CA LYS A 89 -1.03 -15.99 -15.46
C LYS A 89 -2.03 -15.98 -14.30
N THR A 90 -1.68 -15.29 -13.24
CA THR A 90 -2.54 -14.99 -12.09
C THR A 90 -3.46 -13.83 -12.41
N PHE A 91 -2.91 -12.78 -13.01
CA PHE A 91 -3.68 -11.67 -13.53
C PHE A 91 -3.87 -11.83 -15.05
N ASP A 92 -5.11 -12.01 -15.48
CA ASP A 92 -5.48 -12.25 -16.88
C ASP A 92 -6.18 -11.06 -17.56
N HIS A 93 -6.70 -10.10 -16.78
CA HIS A 93 -7.34 -8.90 -17.31
C HIS A 93 -6.36 -7.74 -17.45
N PHE A 94 -5.98 -7.40 -18.68
CA PHE A 94 -5.14 -6.22 -18.94
C PHE A 94 -5.97 -4.93 -18.82
N ALA A 95 -5.49 -4.01 -18.01
CA ALA A 95 -6.16 -2.73 -17.78
C ALA A 95 -5.66 -1.69 -18.78
N HIS A 96 -6.50 -1.34 -19.76
CA HIS A 96 -6.17 -0.26 -20.70
C HIS A 96 -6.21 1.10 -20.01
N LEU A 97 -5.04 1.61 -19.66
CA LEU A 97 -4.83 2.97 -19.16
C LEU A 97 -4.74 3.97 -20.32
N PRO A 98 -5.16 5.23 -20.12
CA PRO A 98 -5.14 6.25 -21.16
C PRO A 98 -3.74 6.77 -21.51
N SER A 99 -2.74 6.51 -20.67
CA SER A 99 -1.35 6.90 -20.85
C SER A 99 -0.42 5.69 -20.63
N TYR A 100 0.76 5.75 -21.25
CA TYR A 100 1.87 4.83 -20.98
C TYR A 100 2.65 5.21 -19.71
N ASP A 101 2.42 6.40 -19.16
CA ASP A 101 2.96 6.87 -17.88
C ASP A 101 2.15 6.27 -16.73
N VAL A 102 2.42 5.02 -16.39
CA VAL A 102 1.64 4.26 -15.42
C VAL A 102 2.16 4.51 -14.01
N THR A 103 1.24 4.78 -13.09
CA THR A 103 1.50 4.79 -11.64
C THR A 103 0.63 3.74 -10.92
N PRO A 104 0.99 3.34 -9.69
CA PRO A 104 0.13 2.47 -8.89
C PRO A 104 -1.29 2.97 -8.71
N THR A 105 -1.44 4.27 -8.47
CA THR A 105 -2.74 4.91 -8.26
C THR A 105 -3.64 4.79 -9.50
N ASP A 106 -3.08 4.92 -10.70
CA ASP A 106 -3.83 4.79 -11.95
C ASP A 106 -4.35 3.37 -12.12
N CYS A 107 -3.48 2.38 -11.90
CA CYS A 107 -3.83 0.97 -12.02
C CYS A 107 -4.89 0.56 -10.99
N ILE A 108 -4.70 0.95 -9.72
CA ILE A 108 -5.67 0.73 -8.64
C ILE A 108 -7.03 1.34 -8.99
N THR A 109 -7.03 2.59 -9.46
CA THR A 109 -8.26 3.32 -9.80
C THR A 109 -8.99 2.66 -10.97
N LYS A 110 -8.25 2.24 -12.00
CA LYS A 110 -8.80 1.56 -13.16
C LYS A 110 -9.40 0.20 -12.79
N CYS A 111 -8.65 -0.66 -12.11
CA CYS A 111 -9.15 -1.96 -11.69
C CYS A 111 -10.34 -1.87 -10.73
N ARG A 112 -10.36 -0.88 -9.83
CA ARG A 112 -11.53 -0.58 -9.00
C ARG A 112 -12.75 -0.23 -9.84
N LYS A 113 -12.59 0.66 -10.83
CA LYS A 113 -13.67 1.09 -11.73
C LYS A 113 -14.22 -0.08 -12.55
N ASP A 114 -13.35 -1.01 -12.92
CA ASP A 114 -13.70 -2.21 -13.67
C ASP A 114 -14.25 -3.34 -12.77
N GLY A 115 -14.33 -3.13 -11.45
CA GLY A 115 -14.99 -4.04 -10.51
C GLY A 115 -14.10 -5.15 -9.93
N PHE A 116 -12.78 -5.08 -10.12
CA PHE A 116 -11.84 -6.07 -9.61
C PHE A 116 -11.35 -5.74 -8.20
N LEU A 117 -11.05 -6.78 -7.41
CA LEU A 117 -10.59 -6.64 -6.02
C LEU A 117 -9.10 -6.27 -5.90
N PHE A 118 -8.30 -6.60 -6.93
CA PHE A 118 -6.86 -6.41 -6.93
C PHE A 118 -6.37 -5.78 -8.23
N ALA A 119 -5.29 -5.03 -8.09
CA ALA A 119 -4.49 -4.50 -9.19
C ALA A 119 -3.07 -5.07 -9.08
N GLY A 120 -2.54 -5.59 -10.17
CA GLY A 120 -1.17 -6.07 -10.30
C GLY A 120 -0.42 -5.23 -11.32
N ILE A 121 0.78 -4.77 -10.98
CA ILE A 121 1.64 -4.05 -11.92
C ILE A 121 2.91 -4.84 -12.15
N ARG A 122 3.28 -5.00 -13.42
CA ARG A 122 4.46 -5.74 -13.87
C ARG A 122 5.27 -4.91 -14.86
N ASN A 123 6.56 -5.22 -14.98
CA ASN A 123 7.44 -4.62 -15.99
C ASN A 123 7.52 -3.08 -15.97
N GLY A 124 7.22 -2.44 -14.84
CA GLY A 124 7.24 -0.97 -14.71
C GLY A 124 6.03 -0.24 -15.31
N GLN A 125 5.19 -0.91 -16.09
CA GLN A 125 4.13 -0.25 -16.87
C GLN A 125 2.88 -1.10 -17.14
N ASP A 126 2.96 -2.42 -17.04
CA ASP A 126 1.84 -3.28 -17.40
C ASP A 126 0.88 -3.36 -16.21
N CYS A 127 -0.30 -2.77 -16.34
CA CYS A 127 -1.36 -2.86 -15.35
C CYS A 127 -2.32 -4.01 -15.67
N TYR A 128 -2.59 -4.83 -14.67
CA TYR A 128 -3.56 -5.90 -14.74
C TYR A 128 -4.53 -5.87 -13.55
N CYS A 129 -5.74 -6.37 -13.77
CA CYS A 129 -6.77 -6.49 -12.75
C CYS A 129 -7.12 -7.96 -12.51
N GLY A 130 -7.54 -8.27 -11.29
CA GLY A 130 -7.84 -9.64 -10.91
C GLY A 130 -8.61 -9.73 -9.61
N ASN A 131 -9.21 -10.89 -9.37
CA ASN A 131 -9.90 -11.21 -8.11
C ASN A 131 -9.10 -12.22 -7.27
N GLU A 132 -7.94 -12.65 -7.77
CA GLU A 132 -6.95 -13.49 -7.11
C GLU A 132 -5.55 -12.93 -7.45
N PHE A 133 -4.54 -13.15 -6.61
CA PHE A 133 -3.20 -12.55 -6.82
C PHE A 133 -2.01 -13.36 -6.31
N ASN A 134 -2.23 -14.44 -5.55
CA ASN A 134 -1.19 -15.16 -4.82
C ASN A 134 -0.98 -16.61 -5.29
N ARG A 135 -1.40 -16.93 -6.53
CA ARG A 135 -1.39 -18.30 -7.07
C ARG A 135 -0.05 -19.01 -6.94
N TYR A 136 1.05 -18.30 -7.17
CA TYR A 136 2.42 -18.84 -7.09
C TYR A 136 3.17 -18.44 -5.82
N GLY A 137 2.48 -17.80 -4.87
CA GLY A 137 3.07 -17.33 -3.64
C GLY A 137 3.74 -15.96 -3.75
N GLU A 138 4.21 -15.52 -2.59
CA GLU A 138 4.88 -14.23 -2.42
C GLU A 138 6.36 -14.33 -2.83
N ALA A 139 6.86 -13.30 -3.50
CA ALA A 139 8.27 -13.09 -3.80
C ALA A 139 8.90 -12.11 -2.80
N PRO A 140 10.24 -12.13 -2.65
CA PRO A 140 10.97 -11.05 -1.99
C PRO A 140 10.60 -9.68 -2.58
N VAL A 141 10.37 -8.68 -1.71
CA VAL A 141 9.86 -7.37 -2.14
C VAL A 141 10.83 -6.65 -3.08
N ASP A 142 12.11 -6.91 -2.93
CA ASP A 142 13.21 -6.40 -3.74
C ASP A 142 13.27 -6.97 -5.16
N GLU A 143 12.48 -8.01 -5.46
CA GLU A 143 12.28 -8.48 -6.83
C GLU A 143 11.21 -7.66 -7.58
N CYS A 144 10.40 -6.87 -6.87
CA CYS A 144 9.50 -5.86 -7.43
C CYS A 144 10.17 -4.48 -7.41
N ASN A 145 11.29 -4.36 -8.13
CA ASN A 145 12.18 -3.20 -8.07
C ASN A 145 12.19 -2.33 -9.34
N LEU A 146 11.38 -2.64 -10.34
CA LEU A 146 11.36 -1.86 -11.58
C LEU A 146 10.65 -0.52 -11.34
N PRO A 147 11.24 0.61 -11.78
CA PRO A 147 10.60 1.91 -11.65
C PRO A 147 9.32 1.97 -12.48
N CYS A 148 8.31 2.67 -11.97
CA CYS A 148 7.10 2.98 -12.72
C CYS A 148 7.40 3.94 -13.86
N SER A 149 6.83 3.70 -15.04
CA SER A 149 7.00 4.59 -16.20
C SER A 149 6.50 6.02 -15.94
N GLY A 150 5.38 6.17 -15.21
CA GLY A 150 4.83 7.50 -14.86
C GLY A 150 5.44 8.14 -13.63
N ASN A 151 6.21 7.39 -12.83
CA ASN A 151 6.93 7.92 -11.68
C ASN A 151 8.14 7.05 -11.30
N PRO A 152 9.35 7.38 -11.78
CA PRO A 152 10.55 6.58 -11.53
C PRO A 152 10.98 6.48 -10.06
N GLN A 153 10.39 7.27 -9.16
CA GLN A 153 10.62 7.17 -7.72
C GLN A 153 9.82 6.04 -7.07
N VAL A 154 9.01 5.30 -7.84
CA VAL A 154 8.05 4.31 -7.36
C VAL A 154 8.31 2.99 -8.04
N THR A 155 8.15 1.88 -7.33
CA THR A 155 8.33 0.54 -7.89
C THR A 155 7.02 -0.05 -8.44
N CYS A 156 7.04 -0.56 -9.67
CA CYS A 156 5.92 -1.11 -10.42
C CYS A 156 6.20 -2.54 -10.91
N GLY A 157 6.44 -3.43 -9.95
CA GLY A 157 6.67 -4.85 -10.19
C GLY A 157 8.08 -5.16 -10.66
N GLY A 158 8.22 -6.30 -11.32
CA GLY A 158 9.48 -6.82 -11.83
C GLY A 158 9.25 -7.75 -13.00
N ILE A 159 10.34 -8.32 -13.53
CA ILE A 159 10.22 -9.37 -14.55
C ILE A 159 9.60 -10.60 -13.90
N LEU A 160 8.44 -11.04 -14.41
CA LEU A 160 7.64 -12.13 -13.82
C LEU A 160 7.28 -11.88 -12.33
N ARG A 161 7.16 -10.61 -11.94
CA ARG A 161 6.77 -10.19 -10.60
C ARG A 161 5.72 -9.10 -10.64
N ASN A 162 4.63 -9.32 -9.91
CA ASN A 162 3.57 -8.34 -9.76
C ASN A 162 3.73 -7.60 -8.43
N SER A 163 3.84 -6.27 -8.49
CA SER A 163 3.49 -5.43 -7.34
C SER A 163 1.97 -5.45 -7.22
N VAL A 164 1.45 -6.02 -6.13
CA VAL A 164 0.00 -6.21 -5.97
C VAL A 164 -0.58 -5.22 -4.98
N TYR A 165 -1.74 -4.67 -5.33
CA TYR A 165 -2.48 -3.69 -4.56
C TYR A 165 -3.94 -4.09 -4.37
N ASN A 166 -4.49 -3.76 -3.20
CA ASN A 166 -5.92 -3.82 -2.94
C ASN A 166 -6.63 -2.60 -3.57
N THR A 167 -7.69 -2.85 -4.35
CA THR A 167 -8.50 -1.79 -4.98
C THR A 167 -9.60 -1.26 -4.07
N GLN A 168 -10.02 -2.05 -3.09
CA GLN A 168 -11.10 -1.76 -2.15
C GLN A 168 -10.61 -1.06 -0.89
N PHE A 169 -9.43 -0.45 -0.92
CA PHE A 169 -9.03 0.46 0.14
C PHE A 169 -9.88 1.73 0.04
N ASP A 170 -11.08 1.62 0.58
CA ASP A 170 -11.98 2.72 0.82
C ASP A 170 -11.38 3.49 2.00
N SER A 171 -11.03 4.75 1.80
CA SER A 171 -10.88 5.75 2.86
C SER A 171 -12.23 6.05 3.55
N LYS A 172 -13.17 5.10 3.54
CA LYS A 172 -14.45 5.24 4.24
C LYS A 172 -14.19 5.22 5.73
N ARG A 173 -14.25 6.43 6.28
CA ARG A 173 -14.74 6.73 7.61
C ARG A 173 -15.71 5.65 8.05
N TYR A 174 -15.30 4.83 9.01
CA TYR A 174 -16.25 4.10 9.84
C TYR A 174 -17.21 5.14 10.43
N LYS A 175 -18.51 4.95 10.17
CA LYS A 175 -19.56 5.54 11.01
C LYS A 175 -19.55 4.85 12.36
#